data_AF-A0A413T9D8-F1
#
_entry.id   AF-A0A413T9D8-F1
#
_cell.length_a   1.000
_cell.length_b   1.000
_cell.length_c   1.000
_cell.angle_alpha   90.00
_cell.angle_beta   90.00
_cell.angle_gamma   90.00
#
_symmetry.space_group_name_H-M   'P 1'
#
loop_
_entity.id
_entity.type
_entity.pdbx_description
1 polymer ?
#
loop_
_entity_poly.entity_id
_entity_poly.type
_entity_poly.pdbx_seq_one_letter_code
_entity_poly.pdbx_strand_id
1 'polypeptide(L)'
;MQSKKNSNGHYNATESRELLRMIKLYEDMEYVLKSTPLAFKLEEKYDNMLKFCNGFLQESGGSEIPDDLPKFNIIEYDPIFYMSEIITVPSISKDNNFELKMIGEGSYAKVFRYRDEFYNKYFVLKRAKNDLNDKELERFKREFDVMNELKSPYVLEVHRYDEEKNEYYMEYADETLKKFIERNNSTLTINRRRGIAMQIFKGFSYIHSKGYLHRDISFTNVLLQHYENDLTIVKISDFGLVKMKQSDLTSFGSEIKGSLNDSNLQIVGFGNYNMEYETFALTRLIYYVMTGRYNLENIKNQKVKDFVLKGISSNLDERYHSVAEMQQAFEVAFPMKNWDFLQ
;
A
#
# COMPACT_ATOMS: atom_id res chain seq x y z
N MET A 1 21.74 -42.19 31.15
CA MET A 1 22.32 -43.30 30.35
C MET A 1 23.82 -43.16 30.11
N GLN A 2 24.33 -42.05 29.57
CA GLN A 2 25.77 -41.92 29.23
C GLN A 2 26.73 -42.20 30.40
N SER A 3 26.41 -41.76 31.62
CA SER A 3 27.19 -42.08 32.82
C SER A 3 27.14 -43.57 33.21
N LYS A 4 26.00 -44.25 32.96
CA LYS A 4 25.78 -45.67 33.26
C LYS A 4 26.43 -46.59 32.24
N LYS A 5 26.48 -46.18 30.97
CA LYS A 5 27.20 -46.90 29.90
C LYS A 5 28.65 -47.18 30.28
N ASN A 6 29.33 -46.20 30.87
CA ASN A 6 30.73 -46.31 31.28
C ASN A 6 30.95 -47.02 32.63
N SER A 7 29.89 -47.50 33.30
CA SER A 7 30.00 -48.20 34.58
C SER A 7 29.51 -49.64 34.50
N ASN A 8 28.19 -49.85 34.44
CA ASN A 8 27.59 -51.18 34.49
C ASN A 8 26.77 -51.56 33.24
N GLY A 9 26.72 -50.69 32.22
CA GLY A 9 26.05 -50.97 30.95
C GLY A 9 24.52 -51.08 31.02
N HIS A 10 23.92 -50.84 32.19
CA HIS A 10 22.48 -51.00 32.40
C HIS A 10 21.82 -49.72 32.90
N TYR A 11 20.66 -49.41 32.30
CA TYR A 11 19.77 -48.35 32.73
C TYR A 11 18.68 -48.91 33.64
N ASN A 12 18.40 -48.26 34.78
CA ASN A 12 17.56 -48.89 35.80
C ASN A 12 16.11 -49.01 35.30
N ALA A 13 15.38 -50.03 35.78
CA ALA A 13 14.00 -50.29 35.36
C ALA A 13 13.04 -49.11 35.65
N THR A 14 13.20 -48.44 36.80
CA THR A 14 12.37 -47.28 37.15
C THR A 14 12.59 -46.12 36.18
N GLU A 15 13.86 -45.79 35.88
CA GLU A 15 14.21 -44.71 34.97
C GLU A 15 13.82 -45.05 33.51
N SER A 16 13.92 -46.33 33.13
CA SER A 16 13.47 -46.83 31.82
C SER A 16 11.97 -46.60 31.62
N ARG A 17 11.15 -46.94 32.62
CA ARG A 17 9.70 -46.70 32.60
C ARG A 17 9.35 -45.22 32.55
N GLU A 18 10.08 -44.39 33.28
CA GLU A 18 9.87 -42.95 33.29
C GLU A 18 10.11 -42.34 31.90
N LEU A 19 11.23 -42.71 31.25
CA LEU A 19 11.55 -42.22 29.91
C LEU A 19 10.55 -42.73 28.86
N LEU A 20 10.15 -44.01 28.91
CA LEU A 20 9.10 -44.55 28.04
C LEU A 20 7.78 -43.78 28.18
N ARG A 21 7.41 -43.41 29.42
CA ARG A 21 6.21 -42.61 29.68
C ARG A 21 6.31 -41.20 29.06
N MET A 22 7.48 -40.57 29.14
CA MET A 22 7.70 -39.25 28.55
C MET A 22 7.68 -39.29 27.02
N ILE A 23 8.29 -40.30 26.39
CA ILE A 23 8.25 -40.51 24.94
C ILE A 23 6.80 -40.65 24.48
N LYS A 24 6.02 -41.50 25.15
CA LYS A 24 4.61 -41.69 24.82
C LYS A 24 3.79 -40.41 24.99
N LEU A 25 4.01 -39.66 26.07
CA LEU A 25 3.32 -38.37 26.27
C LEU A 25 3.64 -37.39 25.13
N TYR A 26 4.90 -37.33 24.70
CA TYR A 26 5.31 -36.52 23.56
C TYR A 26 4.60 -36.95 22.27
N GLU A 27 4.64 -38.25 21.93
CA GLU A 27 4.00 -38.78 20.72
C GLU A 27 2.47 -38.55 20.71
N ASP A 28 1.81 -38.74 21.87
CA ASP A 28 0.38 -38.49 22.03
C ASP A 28 0.06 -36.99 21.86
N MET A 29 0.86 -36.11 22.45
CA MET A 29 0.70 -34.65 22.30
C MET A 29 0.92 -34.21 20.85
N GLU A 30 1.98 -34.70 20.19
CA GLU A 30 2.25 -34.41 18.79
C GLU A 30 1.09 -34.89 17.91
N TYR A 31 0.61 -36.12 18.11
CA TYR A 31 -0.50 -36.69 17.35
C TYR A 31 -1.80 -35.91 17.50
N VAL A 32 -2.15 -35.51 18.73
CA VAL A 32 -3.39 -34.77 19.03
C VAL A 32 -3.31 -33.34 18.48
N LEU A 33 -2.14 -32.70 18.58
CA LEU A 33 -1.99 -31.28 18.22
C LEU A 33 -1.62 -31.05 16.75
N LYS A 34 -1.22 -32.07 15.98
CA LYS A 34 -0.72 -31.95 14.59
C LYS A 34 -1.60 -31.18 13.61
N SER A 35 -2.91 -31.09 13.86
CA SER A 35 -3.88 -30.39 12.99
C SER A 35 -4.46 -29.13 13.63
N THR A 36 -3.81 -28.62 14.67
CA THR A 36 -4.21 -27.43 15.40
C THR A 36 -3.16 -26.32 15.25
N PRO A 37 -3.49 -25.05 15.55
CA PRO A 37 -2.49 -23.98 15.64
C PRO A 37 -1.40 -24.23 16.70
N LEU A 38 -1.60 -25.23 17.57
CA LEU A 38 -0.65 -25.66 18.58
C LEU A 38 0.25 -26.81 18.10
N ALA A 39 0.19 -27.19 16.82
CA ALA A 39 1.07 -28.21 16.25
C ALA A 39 2.53 -27.82 16.48
N PHE A 40 3.31 -28.79 16.95
CA PHE A 40 4.73 -28.60 17.28
C PHE A 40 5.52 -29.84 16.86
N LYS A 41 6.83 -29.68 16.76
CA LYS A 41 7.81 -30.74 16.46
C LYS A 41 9.01 -30.58 17.36
N LEU A 42 9.66 -31.69 17.67
CA LEU A 42 10.94 -31.69 18.37
C LEU A 42 12.07 -31.39 17.38
N GLU A 43 13.15 -30.73 17.82
CA GLU A 43 14.37 -30.61 17.01
C GLU A 43 14.91 -32.00 16.65
N GLU A 44 15.41 -32.13 15.43
CA GLU A 44 15.74 -33.41 14.80
C GLU A 44 16.73 -34.24 15.66
N LYS A 45 17.69 -33.59 16.34
CA LYS A 45 18.65 -34.31 17.18
C LYS A 45 17.97 -34.98 18.37
N TYR A 46 17.03 -34.30 19.03
CA TYR A 46 16.32 -34.85 20.19
C TYR A 46 15.34 -35.94 19.75
N ASP A 47 14.66 -35.75 18.61
CA ASP A 47 13.68 -36.71 18.09
C ASP A 47 14.36 -38.04 17.73
N ASN A 48 15.49 -37.96 17.04
CA ASN A 48 16.29 -39.14 16.71
C ASN A 48 16.81 -39.86 17.97
N MET A 49 17.20 -39.11 19.02
CA MET A 49 17.64 -39.73 20.27
C MET A 49 16.49 -40.41 21.03
N LEU A 50 15.30 -39.81 21.08
CA LEU A 50 14.12 -40.44 21.70
C LEU A 50 13.72 -41.72 20.95
N LYS A 51 13.72 -41.70 19.61
CA LYS A 51 13.47 -42.89 18.77
C LYS A 51 14.51 -43.98 19.01
N PHE A 52 15.79 -43.63 19.12
CA PHE A 52 16.85 -44.58 19.48
C PHE A 52 16.60 -45.21 20.86
N CYS A 53 16.30 -44.40 21.87
CA CYS A 53 16.01 -44.88 23.22
C CYS A 53 14.79 -45.81 23.25
N ASN A 54 13.71 -45.46 22.54
CA ASN A 54 12.50 -46.27 22.48
C ASN A 54 12.77 -47.68 21.91
N GLY A 55 13.80 -47.84 21.09
CA GLY A 55 14.15 -49.12 20.46
C GLY A 55 14.70 -50.20 21.41
N PHE A 56 15.26 -49.83 22.57
CA PHE A 56 15.90 -50.79 23.49
C PHE A 56 15.40 -50.73 24.94
N LEU A 57 14.62 -49.71 25.31
CA LEU A 57 14.09 -49.56 26.66
C LEU A 57 13.10 -50.67 27.03
N GLN A 58 13.19 -51.18 28.27
CA GLN A 58 12.29 -52.19 28.81
C GLN A 58 11.52 -51.69 30.05
N GLU A 59 10.28 -52.15 30.19
CA GLU A 59 9.42 -51.81 31.34
C GLU A 59 9.82 -52.52 32.64
N SER A 60 10.51 -53.65 32.54
CA SER A 60 10.92 -54.48 33.68
C SER A 60 12.31 -55.06 33.44
N GLY A 61 13.03 -55.40 34.52
CA GLY A 61 14.37 -56.01 34.40
C GLY A 61 15.53 -55.03 34.13
N GLY A 62 15.22 -53.76 33.84
CA GLY A 62 16.22 -52.78 33.42
C GLY A 62 16.51 -52.88 31.93
N SER A 63 17.18 -51.87 31.37
CA SER A 63 17.48 -51.82 29.94
C SER A 63 18.99 -51.94 29.72
N GLU A 64 19.42 -52.90 28.90
CA GLU A 64 20.80 -52.98 28.43
C GLU A 64 21.09 -51.81 27.49
N ILE A 65 22.15 -51.05 27.76
CA ILE A 65 22.50 -49.85 27.00
C ILE A 65 23.31 -50.29 25.78
N PRO A 66 22.86 -50.01 24.55
CA PRO A 66 23.59 -50.40 23.35
C PRO A 66 24.98 -49.76 23.22
N ASP A 67 25.92 -50.52 22.66
CA ASP A 67 27.30 -50.08 22.40
C ASP A 67 27.37 -48.90 21.43
N ASP A 68 26.38 -48.76 20.56
CA ASP A 68 26.25 -47.68 19.58
C ASP A 68 25.46 -46.46 20.10
N LEU A 69 25.12 -46.39 21.40
CA LEU A 69 24.45 -45.21 22.01
C LEU A 69 25.15 -43.91 21.59
N PRO A 70 24.45 -43.02 20.84
CA PRO A 70 25.03 -41.77 20.37
C PRO A 70 25.45 -40.87 21.53
N LYS A 71 26.56 -40.15 21.37
CA LYS A 71 26.88 -39.04 22.26
C LYS A 71 25.87 -37.92 22.03
N PHE A 72 25.36 -37.38 23.12
CA PHE A 72 24.26 -36.42 23.10
C PHE A 72 24.49 -35.33 24.13
N ASN A 73 24.59 -34.09 23.65
CA ASN A 73 24.79 -32.93 24.48
C ASN A 73 23.57 -32.03 24.32
N ILE A 74 22.94 -31.70 25.45
CA ILE A 74 21.86 -30.71 25.49
C ILE A 74 22.52 -29.34 25.43
N ILE A 75 22.08 -28.51 24.48
CA ILE A 75 22.51 -27.13 24.35
C ILE A 75 21.43 -26.28 25.01
N GLU A 76 21.72 -25.71 26.17
CA GLU A 76 20.71 -25.03 27.03
C GLU A 76 20.01 -23.85 26.34
N TYR A 77 20.67 -23.20 25.38
CA TYR A 77 20.17 -22.00 24.72
C TYR A 77 19.41 -22.29 23.42
N ASP A 78 19.39 -23.55 22.97
CA ASP A 78 18.68 -23.92 21.75
C ASP A 78 17.26 -24.41 22.09
N PRO A 79 16.21 -23.92 21.42
CA PRO A 79 14.87 -24.45 21.60
C PRO A 79 14.81 -25.93 21.23
N ILE A 80 14.13 -26.72 22.05
CA ILE A 80 13.94 -28.17 21.87
C ILE A 80 12.69 -28.44 21.02
N PHE A 81 11.70 -27.56 21.08
CA PHE A 81 10.44 -27.65 20.34
C PHE A 81 10.27 -26.46 19.41
N TYR A 82 9.75 -26.71 18.22
CA TYR A 82 9.33 -25.70 17.25
C TYR A 82 7.85 -25.86 16.96
N MET A 83 7.13 -24.76 16.87
CA MET A 83 5.75 -24.80 16.37
C MET A 83 5.79 -25.09 14.86
N SER A 84 4.98 -26.05 14.41
CA SER A 84 4.94 -26.46 13.00
C SER A 84 4.31 -25.41 12.09
N GLU A 85 3.46 -24.55 12.64
CA GLU A 85 2.71 -23.49 11.93
C GLU A 85 3.33 -22.10 12.12
N ILE A 86 4.65 -22.01 12.35
CA ILE A 86 5.37 -20.73 12.41
C ILE A 86 6.35 -20.65 11.24
N ILE A 87 6.31 -19.53 10.53
CA ILE A 87 7.37 -19.14 9.61
C ILE A 87 8.31 -18.16 10.33
N THR A 88 9.62 -18.43 10.29
CA THR A 88 10.61 -17.41 10.57
C THR A 88 10.83 -16.64 9.28
N VAL A 89 10.20 -15.47 9.16
CA VAL A 89 10.60 -14.52 8.11
C VAL A 89 11.93 -13.93 8.57
N PRO A 90 13.05 -14.16 7.86
CA PRO A 90 14.30 -13.52 8.22
C PRO A 90 14.05 -12.01 8.15
N SER A 91 14.12 -11.32 9.29
CA SER A 91 14.21 -9.87 9.27
C SER A 91 15.45 -9.56 8.47
N ILE A 92 15.30 -8.89 7.32
CA ILE A 92 16.44 -8.43 6.52
C ILE A 92 17.15 -7.38 7.38
N SER A 93 18.02 -7.83 8.28
CA SER A 93 18.79 -7.02 9.21
C SER A 93 20.07 -6.47 8.57
N LYS A 94 20.16 -6.52 7.24
CA LYS A 94 21.21 -5.84 6.49
C LYS A 94 20.65 -4.49 6.08
N ASP A 95 21.38 -3.43 6.39
CA ASP A 95 21.19 -2.12 5.79
C ASP A 95 21.34 -2.27 4.26
N ASN A 96 20.23 -2.53 3.60
CA ASN A 96 20.18 -2.59 2.15
C ASN A 96 20.26 -1.16 1.63
N ASN A 97 21.34 -0.86 0.92
CA ASN A 97 21.53 0.43 0.28
C ASN A 97 20.94 0.36 -1.13
N PHE A 98 19.92 1.17 -1.39
CA PHE A 98 19.31 1.29 -2.71
C PHE A 98 19.74 2.59 -3.41
N GLU A 99 20.05 2.51 -4.70
CA GLU A 99 20.31 3.71 -5.50
C GLU A 99 19.01 4.48 -5.73
N LEU A 100 18.96 5.73 -5.25
CA LEU A 100 17.82 6.61 -5.43
C LEU A 100 17.93 7.39 -6.74
N LYS A 101 16.91 7.30 -7.59
CA LYS A 101 16.77 8.18 -8.76
C LYS A 101 15.66 9.19 -8.52
N MET A 102 16.00 10.48 -8.49
CA MET A 102 15.00 11.54 -8.39
C MET A 102 14.07 11.53 -9.61
N ILE A 103 12.76 11.55 -9.36
CA ILE A 103 11.71 11.56 -10.39
C ILE A 103 10.82 12.80 -10.32
N GLY A 104 10.88 13.55 -9.23
CA GLY A 104 10.16 14.81 -9.08
C GLY A 104 10.65 15.64 -7.91
N GLU A 105 10.41 16.95 -7.99
CA GLU A 105 10.63 17.90 -6.90
C GLU A 105 9.44 18.86 -6.85
N GLY A 106 8.77 18.89 -5.70
CA GLY A 106 7.68 19.81 -5.41
C GLY A 106 8.14 20.97 -4.52
N SER A 107 7.18 21.78 -4.05
CA SER A 107 7.47 22.85 -3.10
C SER A 107 7.95 22.31 -1.75
N TYR A 108 7.39 21.18 -1.29
CA TYR A 108 7.60 20.67 0.07
C TYR A 108 8.44 19.39 0.14
N ALA A 109 8.58 18.67 -0.98
CA ALA A 109 9.20 17.35 -0.96
C ALA A 109 9.97 17.05 -2.24
N LYS A 110 10.93 16.13 -2.13
CA LYS A 110 11.62 15.47 -3.23
C LYS A 110 11.12 14.03 -3.33
N VAL A 111 10.92 13.57 -4.56
CA VAL A 111 10.38 12.24 -4.85
C VAL A 111 11.42 11.44 -5.62
N PHE A 112 11.76 10.27 -5.11
CA PHE A 112 12.77 9.37 -5.64
C PHE A 112 12.15 8.02 -5.92
N ARG A 113 12.55 7.34 -7.00
CA ARG A 113 12.28 5.91 -7.17
C ARG A 113 13.53 5.10 -6.84
N TYR A 114 13.32 3.88 -6.38
CA TYR A 114 14.37 2.87 -6.23
C TYR A 114 13.81 1.48 -6.55
N ARG A 115 14.67 0.53 -6.89
CA ARG A 115 14.28 -0.87 -7.11
C ARG A 115 14.63 -1.66 -5.86
N ASP A 116 13.62 -2.24 -5.23
CA ASP A 116 13.82 -3.21 -4.17
C ASP A 116 14.23 -4.55 -4.79
N GLU A 117 15.39 -5.07 -4.41
CA GLU A 117 15.96 -6.31 -4.96
C GLU A 117 15.30 -7.56 -4.39
N PHE A 118 14.71 -7.48 -3.19
CA PHE A 118 14.03 -8.60 -2.56
C PHE A 118 12.69 -8.89 -3.25
N TYR A 119 11.86 -7.86 -3.42
CA TYR A 119 10.59 -7.95 -4.15
C TYR A 119 10.77 -7.88 -5.67
N ASN A 120 11.95 -7.48 -6.13
CA ASN A 120 12.26 -7.22 -7.54
C ASN A 120 11.27 -6.21 -8.18
N LYS A 121 10.94 -5.14 -7.46
CA LYS A 121 9.93 -4.14 -7.88
C LYS A 121 10.38 -2.73 -7.56
N TYR A 122 9.85 -1.76 -8.29
CA TYR A 122 10.07 -0.35 -8.00
C TYR A 122 9.19 0.13 -6.84
N PHE A 123 9.75 1.00 -6.02
CA PHE A 123 9.08 1.75 -4.97
C PHE A 123 9.44 3.23 -5.09
N VAL A 124 8.67 4.06 -4.41
CA VAL A 124 8.91 5.50 -4.35
C VAL A 124 9.14 5.93 -2.91
N LEU A 125 10.15 6.80 -2.74
CA LEU A 125 10.47 7.49 -1.50
C LEU A 125 10.13 8.97 -1.68
N LYS A 126 9.26 9.51 -0.84
CA LYS A 126 8.97 10.94 -0.77
C LYS A 126 9.54 11.50 0.51
N ARG A 127 10.45 12.48 0.37
CA ARG A 127 11.20 13.08 1.46
C ARG A 127 10.88 14.56 1.57
N ALA A 128 10.52 15.02 2.78
CA ALA A 128 10.36 16.42 3.07
C ALA A 128 11.66 17.21 2.81
N LYS A 129 11.57 18.47 2.39
CA LYS A 129 12.77 19.32 2.28
C LYS A 129 13.24 19.75 3.68
N ASN A 130 14.55 19.98 3.79
CA ASN A 130 15.18 20.32 5.08
C ASN A 130 14.84 21.73 5.58
N ASP A 131 14.26 22.59 4.74
CA ASP A 131 13.92 23.98 5.02
C ASP A 131 12.46 24.19 5.43
N LEU A 132 11.69 23.11 5.62
CA LEU A 132 10.32 23.18 6.11
C LEU A 132 10.25 23.55 7.59
N ASN A 133 9.27 24.37 7.95
CA ASN A 133 8.97 24.63 9.37
C ASN A 133 8.11 23.51 10.00
N ASP A 134 7.98 23.51 11.33
CA ASP A 134 7.27 22.48 12.08
C ASP A 134 5.83 22.26 11.59
N LYS A 135 5.09 23.35 11.26
CA LYS A 135 3.72 23.25 10.76
C LYS A 135 3.66 22.62 9.37
N GLU A 136 4.67 22.83 8.53
CA GLU A 136 4.76 22.22 7.20
C GLU A 136 5.12 20.74 7.29
N LEU A 137 6.02 20.37 8.22
CA LEU A 137 6.35 18.97 8.53
C LEU A 137 5.15 18.21 9.11
N GLU A 138 4.42 18.81 10.05
CA GLU A 138 3.19 18.24 10.59
C GLU A 138 2.17 17.94 9.48
N ARG A 139 2.01 18.87 8.52
CA ARG A 139 1.11 18.64 7.38
C ARG A 139 1.64 17.58 6.41
N PHE A 140 2.95 17.48 6.24
CA PHE A 140 3.58 16.43 5.44
C PHE A 140 3.32 15.05 6.05
N LYS A 141 3.49 14.91 7.37
CA LYS A 141 3.14 13.69 8.10
C LYS A 141 1.64 13.41 8.02
N ARG A 142 0.79 14.43 8.17
CA ARG A 142 -0.67 14.29 8.06
C ARG A 142 -1.10 13.80 6.67
N GLU A 143 -0.42 14.22 5.61
CA GLU A 143 -0.64 13.71 4.26
C GLU A 143 -0.40 12.19 4.19
N PHE A 144 0.72 11.72 4.76
CA PHE A 144 0.98 10.29 4.91
C PHE A 144 -0.10 9.59 5.73
N ASP A 145 -0.45 10.13 6.90
CA ASP A 145 -1.43 9.52 7.81
C ASP A 145 -2.79 9.32 7.11
N VAL A 146 -3.27 10.35 6.39
CA VAL A 146 -4.52 10.26 5.60
C VAL A 146 -4.40 9.23 4.48
N MET A 147 -3.31 9.24 3.70
CA MET A 147 -3.12 8.26 2.63
C MET A 147 -3.04 6.83 3.18
N ASN A 148 -2.45 6.62 4.35
CA ASN A 148 -2.31 5.31 4.97
C ASN A 148 -3.67 4.71 5.38
N GLU A 149 -4.63 5.55 5.79
CA GLU A 149 -6.00 5.14 6.12
C GLU A 149 -6.82 4.76 4.87
N LEU A 150 -6.47 5.27 3.69
CA LEU A 150 -7.23 5.08 2.46
C LEU A 150 -6.87 3.76 1.75
N LYS A 151 -7.70 2.74 1.96
CA LYS A 151 -7.59 1.43 1.28
C LYS A 151 -8.51 1.33 0.05
N SER A 152 -8.00 1.71 -1.11
CA SER A 152 -8.71 1.58 -2.39
C SER A 152 -7.74 1.28 -3.53
N PRO A 153 -8.10 0.44 -4.52
CA PRO A 153 -7.24 0.19 -5.68
C PRO A 153 -6.97 1.46 -6.50
N TYR A 154 -7.80 2.50 -6.34
CA TYR A 154 -7.69 3.77 -7.09
C TYR A 154 -6.99 4.90 -6.32
N VAL A 155 -6.47 4.62 -5.13
CA VAL A 155 -5.66 5.55 -4.34
C VAL A 155 -4.25 4.96 -4.24
N LEU A 156 -3.23 5.81 -4.35
CA LEU A 156 -1.85 5.38 -4.21
C LEU A 156 -1.58 4.91 -2.78
N GLU A 157 -1.06 3.69 -2.64
CA GLU A 157 -0.75 3.09 -1.35
C GLU A 157 0.58 3.60 -0.78
N VAL A 158 0.55 4.04 0.48
CA VAL A 158 1.73 4.37 1.29
C VAL A 158 2.00 3.23 2.27
N HIS A 159 3.27 3.06 2.65
CA HIS A 159 3.72 1.92 3.46
C HIS A 159 4.22 2.33 4.85
N ARG A 160 5.41 2.94 4.92
CA ARG A 160 6.08 3.29 6.18
C ARG A 160 6.47 4.77 6.17
N TYR A 161 6.36 5.40 7.33
CA TYR A 161 6.93 6.71 7.60
C TYR A 161 8.20 6.56 8.47
N ASP A 162 9.22 7.34 8.16
CA ASP A 162 10.46 7.48 8.91
C ASP A 162 10.49 8.89 9.51
N GLU A 163 10.31 8.98 10.83
CA GLU A 163 10.25 10.25 11.56
C GLU A 163 11.61 10.96 11.64
N GLU A 164 12.71 10.21 11.66
CA GLU A 164 14.05 10.79 11.76
C GLU A 164 14.42 11.52 10.46
N LYS A 165 14.02 10.96 9.32
CA LYS A 165 14.32 11.50 7.99
C LYS A 165 13.18 12.31 7.37
N ASN A 166 12.01 12.35 8.01
CA ASN A 166 10.78 12.95 7.48
C ASN A 166 10.51 12.48 6.04
N GLU A 167 10.44 11.16 5.86
CA GLU A 167 10.20 10.53 4.58
C GLU A 167 9.24 9.36 4.70
N TYR A 168 8.54 9.05 3.61
CA TYR A 168 7.70 7.87 3.55
C TYR A 168 7.82 7.14 2.22
N TYR A 169 7.49 5.86 2.28
CA TYR A 169 7.57 4.91 1.17
C TYR A 169 6.18 4.68 0.60
N MET A 170 6.08 4.54 -0.72
CA MET A 170 4.82 4.28 -1.43
C MET A 170 5.02 3.39 -2.64
N GLU A 171 3.92 2.82 -3.13
CA GLU A 171 3.93 2.04 -4.35
C GLU A 171 4.40 2.90 -5.53
N TYR A 172 5.08 2.28 -6.49
CA TYR A 172 5.45 2.93 -7.75
C TYR A 172 4.27 2.89 -8.72
N ALA A 173 4.06 4.01 -9.43
CA ALA A 173 3.19 4.09 -10.60
C ALA A 173 4.03 4.49 -11.82
N ASP A 174 3.69 3.93 -12.99
CA ASP A 174 4.54 4.02 -14.18
C ASP A 174 4.66 5.45 -14.75
N GLU A 175 3.54 6.17 -14.80
CA GLU A 175 3.52 7.54 -15.29
C GLU A 175 2.35 8.37 -14.76
N THR A 176 2.39 9.68 -15.01
CA THR A 176 1.26 10.57 -14.74
C THR A 176 0.22 10.47 -15.86
N LEU A 177 -1.05 10.65 -15.52
CA LEU A 177 -2.16 10.73 -16.46
C LEU A 177 -1.90 11.79 -17.54
N LYS A 178 -1.33 12.93 -17.16
CA LYS A 178 -0.92 13.99 -18.10
C LYS A 178 0.01 13.46 -19.20
N LYS A 179 1.11 12.80 -18.82
CA LYS A 179 2.09 12.26 -19.77
C LYS A 179 1.46 11.23 -20.68
N PHE A 180 0.62 10.36 -20.12
CA PHE A 180 -0.08 9.33 -20.87
C PHE A 180 -1.04 9.91 -21.91
N ILE A 181 -1.87 10.89 -21.53
CA ILE A 181 -2.81 11.53 -22.48
C ILE A 181 -2.04 12.32 -23.53
N GLU A 182 -1.04 13.12 -23.16
CA GLU A 182 -0.24 13.89 -24.12
C GLU A 182 0.43 12.99 -25.17
N ARG A 183 0.93 11.81 -24.76
CA ARG A 183 1.56 10.84 -25.67
C ARG A 183 0.56 10.10 -26.56
N ASN A 184 -0.64 9.79 -26.05
CA ASN A 184 -1.58 8.89 -26.73
C ASN A 184 -2.88 9.57 -27.20
N ASN A 185 -2.95 10.91 -27.17
CA ASN A 185 -4.21 11.62 -27.34
C ASN A 185 -4.95 11.24 -28.64
N SER A 186 -4.23 11.15 -29.76
CA SER A 186 -4.79 10.84 -31.07
C SER A 186 -5.22 9.38 -31.25
N THR A 187 -4.71 8.47 -30.42
CA THR A 187 -4.96 7.01 -30.53
C THR A 187 -5.84 6.46 -29.42
N LEU A 188 -6.08 7.23 -28.35
CA LEU A 188 -6.93 6.84 -27.24
C LEU A 188 -8.40 6.74 -27.66
N THR A 189 -8.89 5.50 -27.68
CA THR A 189 -10.31 5.21 -27.91
C THR A 189 -11.19 5.78 -26.82
N ILE A 190 -12.43 6.09 -27.17
CA ILE A 190 -13.43 6.57 -26.22
C ILE A 190 -13.63 5.61 -25.04
N ASN A 191 -13.59 4.30 -25.29
CA ASN A 191 -13.73 3.28 -24.26
C ASN A 191 -12.59 3.34 -23.24
N ARG A 192 -11.33 3.53 -23.68
CA ARG A 192 -10.20 3.70 -22.77
C ARG A 192 -10.32 4.98 -21.94
N ARG A 193 -10.71 6.09 -22.57
CA ARG A 193 -10.92 7.38 -21.89
C ARG A 193 -12.02 7.29 -20.83
N ARG A 194 -13.18 6.72 -21.19
CA ARG A 194 -14.28 6.45 -20.25
C ARG A 194 -13.84 5.52 -19.13
N GLY A 195 -13.07 4.47 -19.44
CA GLY A 195 -12.50 3.56 -18.44
C GLY A 195 -11.67 4.30 -17.39
N ILE A 196 -10.79 5.20 -17.83
CA ILE A 196 -9.99 6.05 -16.93
C ILE A 196 -10.90 6.99 -16.12
N ALA A 197 -11.81 7.71 -16.77
CA ALA A 197 -12.75 8.62 -16.11
C ALA A 197 -13.59 7.91 -15.02
N MET A 198 -14.08 6.70 -15.31
CA MET A 198 -14.83 5.89 -14.36
C MET A 198 -14.00 5.44 -13.16
N GLN A 199 -12.72 5.11 -13.35
CA GLN A 199 -11.83 4.81 -12.24
C GLN A 199 -11.57 6.05 -11.37
N ILE A 200 -11.42 7.23 -11.98
CA ILE A 200 -11.31 8.51 -11.25
C ILE A 200 -12.58 8.73 -10.41
N PHE A 201 -13.78 8.61 -10.99
CA PHE A 201 -15.04 8.75 -10.24
C PHE A 201 -15.12 7.78 -9.06
N LYS A 202 -14.71 6.52 -9.24
CA LYS A 202 -14.67 5.53 -8.15
C LYS A 202 -13.67 5.92 -7.06
N GLY A 203 -12.48 6.38 -7.43
CA GLY A 203 -11.46 6.85 -6.49
C GLY A 203 -11.95 8.03 -5.64
N PHE A 204 -12.48 9.08 -6.26
CA PHE A 204 -13.01 10.24 -5.54
C PHE A 204 -14.27 9.92 -4.73
N SER A 205 -15.16 9.08 -5.24
CA SER A 205 -16.31 8.60 -4.45
C SER A 205 -15.86 7.88 -3.18
N TYR A 206 -14.81 7.06 -3.27
CA TYR A 206 -14.22 6.39 -2.11
C TYR A 206 -13.60 7.40 -1.13
N ILE A 207 -12.75 8.31 -1.60
CA ILE A 207 -12.11 9.34 -0.77
C ILE A 207 -13.17 10.15 -0.01
N HIS A 208 -14.21 10.59 -0.69
CA HIS A 208 -15.28 11.40 -0.09
C HIS A 208 -16.13 10.59 0.89
N SER A 209 -16.35 9.29 0.63
CA SER A 209 -17.04 8.41 1.59
C SER A 209 -16.29 8.24 2.92
N LYS A 210 -14.97 8.53 2.93
CA LYS A 210 -14.13 8.57 4.13
C LYS A 210 -14.07 9.94 4.78
N GLY A 211 -14.83 10.92 4.29
CA GLY A 211 -14.89 12.28 4.83
C GLY A 211 -13.72 13.19 4.40
N TYR A 212 -12.91 12.75 3.44
CA TYR A 212 -11.79 13.53 2.93
C TYR A 212 -12.14 14.24 1.61
N LEU A 213 -11.55 15.41 1.42
CA LEU A 213 -11.48 16.13 0.15
C LEU A 213 -10.02 16.12 -0.31
N HIS A 214 -9.75 15.95 -1.59
CA HIS A 214 -8.37 15.85 -2.09
C HIS A 214 -7.68 17.21 -2.11
N ARG A 215 -8.41 18.26 -2.51
CA ARG A 215 -8.00 19.68 -2.48
C ARG A 215 -6.84 20.10 -3.40
N ASP A 216 -6.12 19.13 -3.96
CA ASP A 216 -5.08 19.37 -4.97
C ASP A 216 -5.27 18.51 -6.22
N ILE A 217 -6.49 18.49 -6.76
CA ILE A 217 -6.75 17.79 -8.00
C ILE A 217 -5.96 18.46 -9.13
N SER A 218 -5.12 17.67 -9.81
CA SER A 218 -4.32 18.09 -10.94
C SER A 218 -4.06 16.93 -11.90
N PHE A 219 -3.61 17.23 -13.12
CA PHE A 219 -3.26 16.19 -14.10
C PHE A 219 -2.01 15.39 -13.71
N THR A 220 -1.22 15.89 -12.77
CA THR A 220 0.03 15.28 -12.30
C THR A 220 -0.16 14.44 -11.04
N ASN A 221 -1.24 14.67 -10.30
CA ASN A 221 -1.61 13.94 -9.07
C ASN A 221 -2.57 12.77 -9.35
N VAL A 222 -2.80 12.48 -10.63
CA VAL A 222 -3.42 11.23 -11.07
C VAL A 222 -2.38 10.45 -11.81
N LEU A 223 -2.03 9.29 -11.27
CA LEU A 223 -1.01 8.38 -11.79
C LEU A 223 -1.67 7.18 -12.45
N LEU A 224 -0.91 6.50 -13.30
CA LEU A 224 -1.34 5.28 -13.98
C LEU A 224 -0.34 4.16 -13.69
N GLN A 225 -0.88 3.02 -13.28
CA GLN A 225 -0.15 1.76 -13.23
C GLN A 225 -0.59 0.90 -14.42
N HIS A 226 0.37 0.48 -15.22
CA HIS A 226 0.16 -0.43 -16.34
C HIS A 226 0.45 -1.87 -15.90
N TYR A 227 -0.40 -2.77 -16.38
CA TYR A 227 -0.24 -4.21 -16.26
C TYR A 227 -0.28 -4.82 -17.66
N GLU A 228 0.01 -6.11 -17.73
CA GLU A 228 -0.13 -6.89 -18.96
C GLU A 228 -1.56 -6.80 -19.53
N ASN A 229 -1.71 -7.12 -20.81
CA ASN A 229 -3.00 -7.08 -21.55
C ASN A 229 -3.66 -5.69 -21.58
N ASP A 230 -2.86 -4.62 -21.67
CA ASP A 230 -3.31 -3.22 -21.73
C ASP A 230 -4.17 -2.78 -20.53
N LEU A 231 -4.12 -3.51 -19.42
CA LEU A 231 -4.84 -3.13 -18.20
C LEU A 231 -4.14 -1.93 -17.56
N THR A 232 -4.88 -0.84 -17.40
CA THR A 232 -4.39 0.39 -16.77
C THR A 232 -5.25 0.73 -15.57
N ILE A 233 -4.61 0.88 -14.41
CA ILE A 233 -5.24 1.25 -13.15
C ILE A 233 -4.87 2.68 -12.80
N VAL A 234 -5.88 3.49 -12.50
CA VAL A 234 -5.70 4.86 -12.00
C VAL A 234 -5.29 4.82 -10.53
N LYS A 235 -4.34 5.67 -10.14
CA LYS A 235 -3.91 5.88 -8.75
C LYS A 235 -3.94 7.37 -8.42
N ILE A 236 -4.84 7.80 -7.54
CA ILE A 236 -4.91 9.17 -7.05
C ILE A 236 -3.84 9.36 -5.96
N SER A 237 -3.01 10.39 -6.08
CA SER A 237 -1.89 10.68 -5.19
C SER A 237 -1.89 12.14 -4.72
N ASP A 238 -1.07 12.44 -3.69
CA ASP A 238 -0.71 13.80 -3.29
C ASP A 238 -1.89 14.70 -2.86
N PHE A 239 -2.38 14.47 -1.64
CA PHE A 239 -3.42 15.30 -1.05
C PHE A 239 -2.90 16.70 -0.72
N GLY A 240 -3.69 17.74 -1.01
CA GLY A 240 -3.31 19.14 -0.82
C GLY A 240 -3.18 19.61 0.64
N LEU A 241 -3.00 18.72 1.62
CA LEU A 241 -3.04 19.06 3.05
C LEU A 241 -1.93 20.05 3.45
N VAL A 242 -0.75 19.93 2.84
CA VAL A 242 0.38 20.85 3.04
C VAL A 242 0.07 22.29 2.61
N LYS A 243 -0.90 22.47 1.70
CA LYS A 243 -1.30 23.78 1.16
C LYS A 243 -2.30 24.55 2.03
N MET A 244 -2.85 23.94 3.09
CA MET A 244 -3.79 24.58 4.00
C MET A 244 -3.09 25.54 4.97
N LYS A 245 -2.58 26.69 4.50
CA LYS A 245 -2.14 27.75 5.41
C LYS A 245 -3.36 28.28 6.19
N GLN A 246 -3.28 28.22 7.52
CA GLN A 246 -4.40 28.44 8.45
C GLN A 246 -4.63 29.93 8.80
N SER A 247 -4.07 30.87 8.05
CA SER A 247 -4.14 32.29 8.42
C SER A 247 -4.16 33.21 7.21
N ASP A 248 -5.15 34.09 7.24
CA ASP A 248 -5.41 35.23 6.37
C ASP A 248 -4.16 36.10 6.19
N LEU A 249 -3.38 35.87 5.12
CA LEU A 249 -2.51 36.83 4.40
C LEU A 249 -1.37 36.06 3.71
N THR A 250 -1.22 36.30 2.40
CA THR A 250 -0.16 35.86 1.47
C THR A 250 -0.28 34.41 0.95
N SER A 251 -0.40 34.15 -0.36
CA SER A 251 0.22 34.84 -1.50
C SER A 251 -0.75 35.01 -2.67
N PHE A 252 -1.21 36.25 -2.89
CA PHE A 252 -1.63 36.68 -4.23
C PHE A 252 -0.41 36.52 -5.15
N GLY A 253 -0.40 35.52 -6.03
CA GLY A 253 0.60 35.46 -7.11
C GLY A 253 1.39 34.17 -7.31
N SER A 254 1.09 33.06 -6.61
CA SER A 254 1.47 31.75 -7.15
C SER A 254 0.25 31.12 -7.80
N GLU A 255 0.08 31.35 -9.10
CA GLU A 255 -0.54 30.31 -9.92
C GLU A 255 0.16 29.00 -9.56
N ILE A 256 -0.53 28.12 -8.85
CA ILE A 256 -0.04 26.77 -8.58
C ILE A 256 0.03 26.12 -9.96
N LYS A 257 1.20 26.20 -10.61
CA LYS A 257 1.44 25.68 -11.96
C LYS A 257 0.86 24.27 -12.06
N GLY A 258 -0.28 24.13 -12.74
CA GLY A 258 -0.94 22.84 -12.99
C GLY A 258 -2.11 22.45 -12.07
N SER A 259 -2.44 23.21 -11.02
CA SER A 259 -3.64 22.93 -10.20
C SER A 259 -4.92 23.30 -10.94
N LEU A 260 -5.96 22.48 -10.80
CA LEU A 260 -7.25 22.69 -11.48
C LEU A 260 -8.27 23.44 -10.64
N ASN A 261 -7.85 23.91 -9.47
CA ASN A 261 -8.68 24.62 -8.52
C ASN A 261 -9.29 25.91 -9.12
N ASP A 262 -10.44 26.28 -8.59
CA ASP A 262 -11.09 27.55 -8.86
C ASP A 262 -10.19 28.71 -8.38
N SER A 263 -9.93 29.67 -9.25
CA SER A 263 -9.16 30.87 -8.92
C SER A 263 -9.73 31.65 -7.73
N ASN A 264 -11.04 31.55 -7.49
CA ASN A 264 -11.70 32.22 -6.36
C ASN A 264 -11.21 31.71 -4.99
N LEU A 265 -10.63 30.51 -4.90
CA LEU A 265 -10.00 30.00 -3.68
C LEU A 265 -8.81 30.85 -3.21
N GLN A 266 -8.18 31.63 -4.09
CA GLN A 266 -7.13 32.58 -3.71
C GLN A 266 -7.67 33.72 -2.83
N ILE A 267 -8.95 34.05 -2.99
CA ILE A 267 -9.64 35.12 -2.26
C ILE A 267 -10.36 34.54 -1.03
N VAL A 268 -11.11 33.45 -1.24
CA VAL A 268 -11.94 32.80 -0.21
C VAL A 268 -11.09 31.99 0.80
N GLY A 269 -9.89 31.58 0.39
CA GLY A 269 -8.96 30.81 1.20
C GLY A 269 -9.23 29.31 1.19
N PHE A 270 -8.16 28.51 1.26
CA PHE A 270 -8.22 27.04 1.26
C PHE A 270 -8.87 26.43 2.50
N GLY A 271 -9.08 27.22 3.57
CA GLY A 271 -9.83 26.80 4.76
C GLY A 271 -11.30 26.50 4.47
N ASN A 272 -11.88 27.19 3.48
CA ASN A 272 -13.28 27.07 3.08
C ASN A 272 -13.49 26.10 1.90
N TYR A 273 -12.48 25.29 1.57
CA TYR A 273 -12.58 24.31 0.49
C TYR A 273 -13.64 23.24 0.83
N ASN A 274 -14.61 23.07 -0.07
CA ASN A 274 -15.78 22.20 0.06
C ASN A 274 -15.98 21.33 -1.20
N MET A 275 -17.11 20.63 -1.27
CA MET A 275 -17.41 19.70 -2.38
C MET A 275 -17.52 20.43 -3.72
N GLU A 276 -18.03 21.65 -3.74
CA GLU A 276 -18.27 22.45 -4.95
C GLU A 276 -16.95 22.94 -5.58
N TYR A 277 -15.91 23.16 -4.76
CA TYR A 277 -14.55 23.38 -5.26
C TYR A 277 -13.87 22.10 -5.74
N GLU A 278 -14.16 20.97 -5.08
CA GLU A 278 -13.66 19.64 -5.47
C GLU A 278 -14.22 19.24 -6.84
N THR A 279 -15.54 19.35 -7.04
CA THR A 279 -16.21 18.99 -8.29
C THR A 279 -15.88 19.96 -9.43
N PHE A 280 -15.55 21.22 -9.15
CA PHE A 280 -14.98 22.14 -10.13
C PHE A 280 -13.69 21.59 -10.72
N ALA A 281 -12.73 21.22 -9.86
CA ALA A 281 -11.44 20.71 -10.30
C ALA A 281 -11.58 19.34 -10.99
N LEU A 282 -12.47 18.47 -10.47
CA LEU A 282 -12.81 17.20 -11.14
C LEU A 282 -13.42 17.42 -12.52
N THR A 283 -14.27 18.42 -12.71
CA THR A 283 -14.90 18.69 -14.02
C THR A 283 -13.84 18.97 -15.09
N ARG A 284 -12.84 19.77 -14.73
CA ARG A 284 -11.70 20.06 -15.60
C ARG A 284 -10.86 18.81 -15.88
N LEU A 285 -10.61 18.00 -14.86
CA LEU A 285 -9.88 16.73 -14.98
C LEU A 285 -10.60 15.76 -15.92
N ILE A 286 -11.89 15.54 -15.72
CA ILE A 286 -12.70 14.62 -16.53
C ILE A 286 -12.80 15.12 -17.97
N TYR A 287 -13.04 16.41 -18.19
CA TYR A 287 -13.02 16.98 -19.54
C TYR A 287 -11.68 16.75 -20.25
N TYR A 288 -10.56 16.96 -19.55
CA TYR A 288 -9.23 16.69 -20.10
C TYR A 288 -9.03 15.20 -20.42
N VAL A 289 -9.46 14.28 -19.56
CA VAL A 289 -9.41 12.84 -19.83
C VAL A 289 -10.16 12.49 -21.11
N MET A 290 -11.32 13.10 -21.31
CA MET A 290 -12.19 12.80 -22.45
C MET A 290 -11.73 13.43 -23.77
N THR A 291 -11.05 14.57 -23.72
CA THR A 291 -10.75 15.38 -24.93
C THR A 291 -9.26 15.58 -25.20
N GLY A 292 -8.42 15.40 -24.19
CA GLY A 292 -7.02 15.80 -24.17
C GLY A 292 -6.78 17.31 -24.22
N ARG A 293 -7.82 18.13 -24.03
CA ARG A 293 -7.74 19.59 -24.13
C ARG A 293 -7.87 20.24 -22.75
N TYR A 294 -7.09 21.30 -22.57
CA TYR A 294 -7.16 22.15 -21.37
C TYR A 294 -8.15 23.30 -21.52
N ASN A 295 -8.34 23.79 -22.76
CA ASN A 295 -9.23 24.91 -23.04
C ASN A 295 -10.70 24.45 -23.00
N LEU A 296 -11.51 25.19 -22.25
CA LEU A 296 -12.95 25.01 -22.08
C LEU A 296 -13.79 25.92 -23.01
N GLU A 297 -13.12 26.75 -23.81
CA GLU A 297 -13.77 27.57 -24.84
C GLU A 297 -14.14 26.73 -26.06
N ASN A 298 -15.20 27.14 -26.76
CA ASN A 298 -15.61 26.57 -28.05
C ASN A 298 -15.97 25.07 -28.03
N ILE A 299 -16.52 24.57 -26.91
CA ILE A 299 -17.09 23.22 -26.84
C ILE A 299 -18.31 23.14 -27.77
N LYS A 300 -18.19 22.37 -28.85
CA LYS A 300 -19.24 22.23 -29.88
C LYS A 300 -20.44 21.39 -29.41
N ASN A 301 -20.16 20.28 -28.74
CA ASN A 301 -21.21 19.38 -28.27
C ASN A 301 -21.94 20.01 -27.09
N GLN A 302 -23.24 20.28 -27.26
CA GLN A 302 -24.04 20.96 -26.25
C GLN A 302 -24.07 20.21 -24.91
N LYS A 303 -24.19 18.88 -24.90
CA LYS A 303 -24.23 18.10 -23.65
C LYS A 303 -22.92 18.17 -22.88
N VAL A 304 -21.79 18.16 -23.60
CA VAL A 304 -20.46 18.32 -23.01
C VAL A 304 -20.29 19.73 -22.47
N LYS A 305 -20.78 20.73 -23.22
CA LYS A 305 -20.77 22.13 -22.81
C LYS A 305 -21.59 22.33 -21.55
N ASP A 306 -22.78 21.76 -21.47
CA ASP A 306 -23.66 21.82 -20.29
C ASP A 306 -22.98 21.17 -19.07
N PHE A 307 -22.34 20.00 -19.26
CA PHE A 307 -21.61 19.33 -18.20
C PHE A 307 -20.47 20.19 -17.63
N VAL A 308 -19.68 20.80 -18.52
CA VAL A 308 -18.56 21.68 -18.14
C VAL A 308 -19.09 22.94 -17.48
N LEU A 309 -20.02 23.67 -18.11
CA LEU A 309 -20.55 24.93 -17.59
C LEU A 309 -21.18 24.78 -16.21
N LYS A 310 -21.90 23.68 -15.96
CA LYS A 310 -22.42 23.37 -14.63
C LYS A 310 -21.28 23.20 -13.62
N GLY A 311 -20.30 22.36 -13.93
CA GLY A 311 -19.20 22.08 -13.00
C GLY A 311 -18.27 23.26 -12.74
N ILE A 312 -18.13 24.18 -13.70
CA ILE A 312 -17.30 25.38 -13.57
C ILE A 312 -18.07 26.68 -13.36
N SER A 313 -19.36 26.61 -12.98
CA SER A 313 -20.17 27.82 -12.76
C SER A 313 -19.52 28.74 -11.72
N SER A 314 -19.59 30.05 -11.92
CA SER A 314 -19.14 31.03 -10.91
C SER A 314 -20.03 31.03 -9.67
N ASN A 315 -21.27 30.54 -9.80
CA ASN A 315 -22.19 30.33 -8.70
C ASN A 315 -21.98 28.92 -8.10
N LEU A 316 -21.65 28.85 -6.80
CA LEU A 316 -21.41 27.57 -6.12
C LEU A 316 -22.67 26.68 -6.09
N ASP A 317 -23.85 27.28 -5.91
CA ASP A 317 -25.14 26.57 -5.82
C ASP A 317 -25.56 25.92 -7.15
N GLU A 318 -24.91 26.28 -8.25
CA GLU A 318 -25.15 25.68 -9.57
C GLU A 318 -24.18 24.54 -9.87
N ARG A 319 -23.10 24.38 -9.09
CA ARG A 319 -22.11 23.32 -9.31
C ARG A 319 -22.66 21.95 -8.93
N TYR A 320 -21.87 20.92 -9.23
CA TYR A 320 -22.16 19.58 -8.72
C TYR A 320 -21.89 19.52 -7.21
N HIS A 321 -22.87 19.07 -6.44
CA HIS A 321 -22.79 18.94 -4.98
C HIS A 321 -22.32 17.55 -4.55
N SER A 322 -22.09 16.65 -5.50
CA SER A 322 -21.47 15.34 -5.23
C SER A 322 -20.83 14.75 -6.49
N VAL A 323 -19.90 13.83 -6.26
CA VAL A 323 -19.27 13.02 -7.33
C VAL A 323 -20.32 12.14 -8.03
N ALA A 324 -21.34 11.67 -7.30
CA ALA A 324 -22.42 10.86 -7.86
C ALA A 324 -23.30 11.66 -8.84
N GLU A 325 -23.67 12.89 -8.48
CA GLU A 325 -24.41 13.79 -9.37
C GLU A 325 -23.60 14.09 -10.64
N MET A 326 -22.31 14.41 -10.45
CA MET A 326 -21.38 14.68 -11.55
C MET A 326 -21.23 13.47 -12.48
N GLN A 327 -21.14 12.26 -11.94
CA GLN A 327 -21.03 11.03 -12.72
C GLN A 327 -22.28 10.79 -13.57
N GLN A 328 -23.48 11.08 -13.06
CA GLN A 328 -24.72 10.97 -13.84
C GLN A 328 -24.71 11.94 -15.03
N ALA A 329 -24.30 13.19 -14.81
CA ALA A 329 -24.16 14.18 -15.87
C ALA A 329 -23.07 13.79 -16.90
N PHE A 330 -21.97 13.19 -16.45
CA PHE A 330 -20.92 12.65 -17.31
C PHE A 330 -21.45 11.58 -18.27
N GLU A 331 -22.30 10.66 -17.79
CA GLU A 331 -22.87 9.60 -18.64
C GLU A 331 -23.78 10.15 -19.75
N VAL A 332 -24.46 11.27 -19.48
CA VAL A 332 -25.27 11.99 -20.48
C VAL A 332 -24.39 12.74 -21.48
N ALA A 333 -23.34 13.40 -20.98
CA ALA A 333 -22.42 14.19 -21.79
C ALA A 333 -21.55 13.34 -22.72
N PHE A 334 -21.09 12.18 -22.23
CA PHE A 334 -20.14 11.31 -22.91
C PHE A 334 -20.70 9.88 -23.11
N PRO A 335 -21.81 9.68 -23.81
CA PRO A 335 -22.47 8.38 -23.88
C PRO A 335 -21.58 7.30 -24.51
N MET A 336 -21.73 6.06 -24.05
CA MET A 336 -20.94 4.92 -24.53
C MET A 336 -21.22 4.57 -26.01
N LYS A 337 -22.39 4.95 -26.54
CA LYS A 337 -22.77 4.80 -27.95
C LYS A 337 -22.86 6.17 -28.61
N ASN A 338 -22.43 6.27 -29.87
CA ASN A 338 -22.55 7.45 -30.75
C ASN A 338 -21.64 8.65 -30.44
N TRP A 339 -20.55 8.48 -29.67
CA TRP A 339 -19.61 9.58 -29.38
C TRP A 339 -18.81 10.05 -30.60
N ASP A 340 -18.39 9.13 -31.47
CA ASP A 340 -17.51 9.46 -32.61
C ASP A 340 -18.16 10.40 -33.65
N PHE A 341 -19.48 10.56 -33.61
CA PHE A 341 -20.24 11.48 -34.48
C PHE A 341 -20.37 12.91 -33.92
N LEU A 342 -19.79 13.19 -32.75
CA LEU A 342 -19.98 14.46 -32.00
C LEU A 342 -18.71 15.32 -31.90
N GLN A 343 -17.61 14.95 -32.58
CA GLN A 343 -16.39 15.76 -32.76
C GLN A 343 -16.55 16.80 -33.87
#